data_AF-A0A662WZR7-F1
#
_entry.id   AF-A0A662WZR7-F1
#
_cell.length_a   1.000
_cell.length_b   1.000
_cell.length_c   1.000
_cell.angle_alpha   90.00
_cell.angle_beta   90.00
_cell.angle_gamma   90.00
#
_symmetry.space_group_name_H-M   'P 1'
#
loop_
_entity.id
_entity.type
_entity.pdbx_description
1 polymer ?
#
loop_
_entity_poly.entity_id
_entity_poly.type
_entity_poly.pdbx_seq_one_letter_code
_entity_poly.pdbx_strand_id
1 'polypeptide(L)'
;MDITVRVEVQYHAPANAVTRDVLEMFRSTTWVRFMMRYISPRLKSSSPADQAILEELESQEAAEVHDGEECVICMSENPCDGHVALPCGHTFHYPCISSWLQNQSTCPVCRFQFPKAFTGKYAVQKLKSSMVLSEEQAKLPRAELLSLDIGKQVVRAVVSVTLVKVDPEGEQEEFPCELSAWMLDPSSGETFSELDCI
;
A
#
# COMPACT_ATOMS: atom_id res chain seq x y z
N MET A 1 -4.37 -5.46 15.69
CA MET A 1 -3.97 -5.71 14.30
C MET A 1 -3.47 -4.40 13.70
N ASP A 2 -2.25 -4.41 13.20
CA ASP A 2 -1.62 -3.31 12.48
C ASP A 2 -1.85 -3.46 10.96
N ILE A 3 -1.91 -2.34 10.25
CA ILE A 3 -2.09 -2.31 8.80
C ILE A 3 -0.86 -1.63 8.21
N THR A 4 -0.14 -2.29 7.30
CA THR A 4 0.99 -1.68 6.61
C THR A 4 0.63 -1.38 5.16
N VAL A 5 0.75 -0.11 4.77
CA VAL A 5 0.52 0.36 3.40
C VAL A 5 1.84 0.76 2.77
N ARG A 6 2.19 0.09 1.67
CA ARG A 6 3.40 0.37 0.90
C ARG A 6 3.05 1.15 -0.35
N VAL A 7 3.69 2.30 -0.56
CA VAL A 7 3.51 3.14 -1.74
C VAL A 7 4.84 3.55 -2.33
N GLU A 8 4.87 3.76 -3.64
CA GLU A 8 5.96 4.44 -4.31
C GLU A 8 5.58 5.90 -4.58
N VAL A 9 6.50 6.82 -4.28
CA VAL A 9 6.36 8.25 -4.48
C VAL A 9 7.59 8.84 -5.16
N GLN A 10 7.38 9.93 -5.89
CA GLN A 10 8.46 10.73 -6.47
C GLN A 10 8.61 12.02 -5.66
N TYR A 11 9.83 12.32 -5.24
CA TYR A 11 10.20 13.52 -4.52
C TYR A 11 11.17 14.36 -5.36
N HIS A 12 10.88 15.65 -5.50
CA HIS A 12 11.74 16.58 -6.23
C HIS A 12 12.74 17.21 -5.26
N ALA A 13 14.02 16.88 -5.42
CA ALA A 13 15.06 17.41 -4.56
C ALA A 13 15.28 18.92 -4.83
N PRO A 14 15.39 19.76 -3.78
CA PRO A 14 15.74 21.18 -3.93
C PRO A 14 17.06 21.39 -4.68
N ALA A 15 17.30 22.61 -5.16
CA ALA A 15 18.59 22.94 -5.75
C ALA A 15 19.72 22.78 -4.71
N ASN A 16 20.84 22.19 -5.12
CA ASN A 16 22.02 21.91 -4.30
C ASN A 16 21.80 20.90 -3.15
N ALA A 17 20.71 20.14 -3.18
CA ALA A 17 20.48 19.10 -2.18
C ALA A 17 21.43 17.92 -2.40
N VAL A 18 21.97 17.39 -1.31
CA VAL A 18 22.68 16.10 -1.30
C VAL A 18 21.79 14.99 -0.74
N THR A 19 22.21 13.74 -0.89
CA THR A 19 21.49 12.56 -0.37
C THR A 19 21.10 12.70 1.10
N ARG A 20 22.01 13.16 1.96
CA ARG A 20 21.74 13.38 3.39
C ARG A 20 20.53 14.31 3.61
N ASP A 21 20.43 15.41 2.87
CA ASP A 21 19.33 16.36 3.01
C ASP A 21 17.97 15.72 2.72
N VAL A 22 17.92 14.78 1.78
CA VAL A 22 16.70 14.03 1.43
C VAL A 22 16.35 13.01 2.52
N LEU A 23 17.34 12.32 3.09
CA LEU A 23 17.12 11.41 4.21
C LEU A 23 16.68 12.13 5.49
N GLU A 24 17.18 13.34 5.74
CA GLU A 24 16.68 14.23 6.79
C GLU A 24 15.26 14.71 6.50
N MET A 25 14.96 15.11 5.26
CA MET A 25 13.61 15.46 4.83
C MET A 25 12.63 14.32 5.11
N PHE A 26 12.98 13.08 4.79
CA PHE A 26 12.14 11.90 5.03
C PHE A 26 11.87 11.60 6.51
N ARG A 27 12.67 12.16 7.43
CA ARG A 27 12.47 12.09 8.88
C ARG A 27 11.77 13.34 9.46
N SER A 28 11.29 14.24 8.61
CA SER A 28 10.66 15.50 9.03
C SER A 28 9.13 15.44 9.08
N THR A 29 8.53 16.34 9.86
CA THR A 29 7.07 16.53 9.89
C THR A 29 6.51 17.04 8.56
N THR A 30 7.34 17.73 7.76
CA THR A 30 6.99 18.16 6.40
C THR A 30 6.73 16.96 5.51
N TRP A 31 7.59 15.94 5.57
CA TRP A 31 7.42 14.70 4.83
C TRP A 31 6.20 13.91 5.30
N VAL A 32 5.98 13.81 6.62
CA VAL A 32 4.76 13.18 7.16
C VAL A 32 3.51 13.85 6.59
N ARG A 33 3.46 15.20 6.61
CA ARG A 33 2.31 15.94 6.06
C ARG A 33 2.13 15.69 4.56
N PHE A 34 3.21 15.62 3.79
CA PHE A 34 3.17 15.26 2.37
C PHE A 34 2.60 13.86 2.17
N MET A 35 3.14 12.87 2.89
CA MET A 35 2.72 11.47 2.80
C MET A 35 1.28 11.28 3.21
N MET A 36 0.83 11.92 4.29
CA MET A 36 -0.58 11.88 4.70
C MET A 36 -1.51 12.42 3.62
N ARG A 37 -1.13 13.51 2.94
CA ARG A 37 -1.92 14.05 1.82
C ARG A 37 -1.95 13.10 0.62
N TYR A 38 -0.88 12.35 0.38
CA TYR A 38 -0.77 11.38 -0.69
C TYR A 38 -1.57 10.09 -0.42
N ILE A 39 -1.46 9.52 0.78
CA ILE A 39 -2.06 8.22 1.12
C ILE A 39 -3.53 8.32 1.56
N SER A 40 -3.94 9.41 2.22
CA SER A 40 -5.29 9.51 2.80
C SER A 40 -6.42 9.29 1.78
N PRO A 41 -6.36 9.82 0.55
CA PRO A 41 -7.39 9.54 -0.45
C PRO A 41 -7.47 8.05 -0.81
N ARG A 42 -6.32 7.37 -0.92
CA ARG A 42 -6.25 5.94 -1.26
C ARG A 42 -6.82 5.05 -0.15
N LEU A 43 -6.50 5.40 1.11
CA LEU A 43 -7.05 4.73 2.29
C LEU A 43 -8.57 4.89 2.39
N LYS A 44 -9.11 6.04 1.96
CA LYS A 44 -10.56 6.29 1.96
C LYS A 44 -11.28 5.59 0.82
N SER A 45 -10.63 5.41 -0.33
CA SER A 45 -11.23 4.75 -1.49
C SER A 45 -11.14 3.23 -1.44
N SER A 46 -10.18 2.68 -0.71
CA SER A 46 -10.03 1.23 -0.55
C SER A 46 -10.79 0.77 0.69
N SER A 47 -11.63 -0.26 0.52
CA SER A 47 -12.38 -0.86 1.62
C SER A 47 -12.43 -2.38 1.46
N PRO A 48 -11.30 -3.10 1.58
CA PRO A 48 -11.25 -4.54 1.35
C PRO A 48 -12.26 -5.31 2.21
N ALA A 49 -12.85 -6.35 1.65
CA ALA A 49 -13.64 -7.32 2.38
C ALA A 49 -12.74 -8.12 3.34
N ASP A 50 -13.33 -8.64 4.40
CA ASP A 50 -12.66 -9.55 5.33
C ASP A 50 -12.10 -10.78 4.59
N GLN A 51 -10.89 -11.20 4.93
CA GLN A 51 -10.19 -12.33 4.33
C GLN A 51 -11.02 -13.61 4.39
N ALA A 52 -11.79 -13.82 5.48
CA ALA A 52 -12.63 -15.00 5.65
C ALA A 52 -13.70 -15.12 4.55
N ILE A 53 -14.18 -14.00 4.01
CA ILE A 53 -15.16 -13.99 2.90
C ILE A 53 -14.51 -14.53 1.63
N LEU A 54 -13.26 -14.17 1.34
CA LEU A 54 -12.54 -14.65 0.17
C LEU A 54 -12.29 -16.16 0.25
N GLU A 55 -11.87 -16.64 1.42
CA GLU A 55 -11.64 -18.06 1.69
C GLU A 55 -12.94 -18.87 1.59
N GLU A 56 -14.06 -18.33 2.07
CA GLU A 56 -15.38 -18.96 1.93
C GLU A 56 -15.78 -19.08 0.46
N LEU A 57 -15.63 -18.02 -0.34
CA LEU A 57 -15.95 -18.03 -1.77
C LEU A 57 -15.07 -19.00 -2.57
N GLU A 58 -13.80 -19.16 -2.20
CA GLU A 58 -12.88 -20.12 -2.83
C GLU A 58 -13.29 -21.57 -2.56
N SER A 59 -13.85 -21.84 -1.38
CA SER A 59 -14.29 -23.17 -0.98
C SER A 59 -15.61 -23.60 -1.60
N GLN A 60 -16.34 -22.68 -2.26
CA GLN A 60 -17.58 -23.00 -2.95
C GLN A 60 -17.28 -23.82 -4.22
N GLU A 61 -17.96 -24.95 -4.36
CA GLU A 61 -17.96 -25.69 -5.64
C GLU A 61 -18.48 -24.76 -6.73
N ALA A 62 -17.81 -24.74 -7.89
CA ALA A 62 -18.17 -23.88 -9.01
C ALA A 62 -19.67 -24.02 -9.28
N ALA A 63 -20.42 -22.92 -9.13
CA ALA A 63 -21.84 -22.93 -9.40
C ALA A 63 -22.06 -23.32 -10.87
N GLU A 64 -23.05 -24.17 -11.15
CA GLU A 64 -23.44 -24.46 -12.53
C GLU A 64 -23.78 -23.13 -13.20
N VAL A 65 -22.96 -22.75 -14.19
CA VAL A 65 -23.16 -21.53 -14.95
C VAL A 65 -24.49 -21.67 -15.69
N HIS A 66 -25.45 -20.80 -15.39
CA HIS A 66 -26.60 -20.64 -16.26
C HIS A 66 -26.09 -20.05 -17.58
N ASP A 67 -26.29 -20.78 -18.67
CA ASP A 67 -25.88 -20.40 -20.02
C ASP A 67 -26.33 -18.95 -20.33
N GLY A 68 -25.39 -18.01 -20.40
CA GLY A 68 -25.65 -16.59 -20.70
C GLY A 68 -25.44 -15.55 -19.60
N GLU A 69 -24.91 -15.88 -18.42
CA GLU A 69 -24.52 -14.86 -17.43
C GLU A 69 -23.13 -14.26 -17.72
N GLU A 70 -23.09 -13.03 -18.22
CA GLU A 70 -21.85 -12.28 -18.48
C GLU A 70 -21.26 -11.72 -17.17
N CYS A 71 -19.98 -12.00 -16.89
CA CYS A 71 -19.29 -11.41 -15.75
C CYS A 71 -19.05 -9.91 -15.98
N VAL A 72 -19.83 -9.04 -15.30
CA VAL A 72 -19.75 -7.57 -15.47
C VAL A 72 -18.41 -6.93 -15.10
N ILE A 73 -17.50 -7.69 -14.46
CA ILE A 73 -16.16 -7.21 -14.11
C ILE A 73 -15.22 -7.29 -15.31
N CYS A 74 -15.23 -8.42 -16.04
CA CYS A 74 -14.35 -8.63 -17.20
C CYS A 74 -15.04 -8.53 -18.55
N MET A 75 -16.38 -8.43 -18.57
CA MET A 75 -17.21 -8.37 -19.78
C MET A 75 -16.93 -9.54 -20.73
N SER A 76 -16.74 -10.73 -20.16
CA SER A 76 -16.41 -11.95 -20.89
C SER A 76 -17.26 -13.11 -20.37
N GLU A 77 -17.68 -13.97 -21.29
CA GLU A 77 -18.45 -15.18 -21.04
C GLU A 77 -17.56 -16.40 -20.76
N ASN A 78 -16.23 -16.24 -20.74
CA ASN A 78 -15.31 -17.37 -20.75
C ASN A 78 -15.42 -18.23 -19.45
N PRO A 79 -15.95 -19.46 -19.52
CA PRO A 79 -16.31 -20.25 -18.34
C PRO A 79 -15.12 -20.90 -17.62
N CYS A 80 -13.87 -20.63 -18.07
CA CYS A 80 -12.68 -21.39 -17.69
C CYS A 80 -12.28 -21.30 -16.20
N ASP A 81 -12.76 -20.30 -15.46
CA ASP A 81 -12.32 -20.06 -14.08
C ASP A 81 -13.37 -20.36 -13.00
N GLY A 82 -14.53 -20.92 -13.38
CA GLY A 82 -15.64 -21.22 -12.46
C GLY A 82 -16.35 -19.96 -11.97
N HIS A 83 -17.67 -20.05 -11.83
CA HIS A 83 -18.49 -18.96 -11.27
C HIS A 83 -18.76 -19.21 -9.79
N VAL A 84 -18.73 -18.12 -9.01
CA VAL A 84 -19.14 -18.13 -7.60
C VAL A 84 -20.33 -17.19 -7.43
N ALA A 85 -21.30 -17.62 -6.62
CA ALA A 85 -22.47 -16.83 -6.29
C ALA A 85 -22.24 -16.12 -4.96
N LEU A 86 -22.40 -14.79 -4.96
CA LEU A 86 -22.37 -14.03 -3.72
C LEU A 86 -23.64 -14.29 -2.89
N PRO A 87 -23.64 -14.02 -1.56
CA PRO A 87 -24.84 -14.14 -0.71
C PRO A 87 -26.02 -13.27 -1.15
N CYS A 88 -25.77 -12.26 -1.99
CA CYS A 88 -26.79 -11.41 -2.59
C CYS A 88 -27.39 -11.97 -3.90
N GLY A 89 -26.93 -13.13 -4.37
CA GLY A 89 -27.40 -13.83 -5.55
C GLY A 89 -26.70 -13.49 -6.87
N HIS A 90 -25.79 -12.50 -6.90
CA HIS A 90 -25.04 -12.17 -8.12
C HIS A 90 -23.82 -13.08 -8.31
N THR A 91 -23.56 -13.46 -9.56
CA THR A 91 -22.51 -14.40 -9.97
C THR A 91 -21.37 -13.69 -10.69
N PHE A 92 -20.14 -14.20 -10.50
CA PHE A 92 -18.93 -13.69 -11.13
C PHE A 92 -17.90 -14.81 -11.26
N HIS A 93 -16.92 -14.65 -12.15
CA HIS A 93 -15.70 -15.46 -12.08
C HIS A 93 -15.00 -15.26 -10.74
N TYR A 94 -14.56 -16.34 -10.09
CA TYR A 94 -13.87 -16.27 -8.80
C TYR A 94 -12.67 -15.29 -8.83
N PRO A 95 -11.75 -15.33 -9.82
CA PRO A 95 -10.64 -14.38 -9.87
C PRO A 95 -11.09 -12.92 -9.97
N CYS A 96 -12.16 -12.66 -10.72
CA CYS A 96 -12.70 -11.31 -10.90
C CYS A 96 -13.26 -10.75 -9.60
N ILE A 97 -14.13 -11.51 -8.93
CA ILE A 97 -14.76 -11.04 -7.69
C ILE A 97 -13.79 -11.05 -6.52
N SER A 98 -12.86 -12.00 -6.47
CA SER A 98 -11.77 -12.02 -5.47
C SER A 98 -10.92 -10.74 -5.58
N SER A 99 -10.47 -10.39 -6.79
CA SER A 99 -9.71 -9.15 -7.02
C SER A 99 -10.51 -7.87 -6.66
N TRP A 100 -11.80 -7.87 -6.95
CA TRP A 100 -12.70 -6.78 -6.56
C TRP A 100 -12.82 -6.67 -5.04
N LEU A 101 -13.08 -7.77 -4.34
CA LEU A 101 -13.28 -7.81 -2.90
C LEU A 101 -12.01 -7.49 -2.10
N GLN A 102 -10.83 -7.75 -2.66
CA GLN A 102 -9.55 -7.27 -2.12
C GLN A 102 -9.42 -5.74 -2.10
N ASN A 103 -10.24 -5.02 -2.88
CA ASN A 103 -10.22 -3.56 -2.95
C ASN A 103 -11.50 -2.90 -2.42
N GLN A 104 -12.66 -3.56 -2.58
CA GLN A 104 -13.98 -3.05 -2.27
C GLN A 104 -14.83 -4.11 -1.59
N SER A 105 -15.41 -3.78 -0.45
CA SER A 105 -16.23 -4.68 0.38
C SER A 105 -17.69 -4.70 -0.06
N THR A 106 -17.97 -4.47 -1.35
CA THR A 106 -19.34 -4.40 -1.86
C THR A 106 -19.52 -5.19 -3.14
N CYS A 107 -20.72 -5.74 -3.35
CA CYS A 107 -21.08 -6.34 -4.65
C CYS A 107 -21.02 -5.29 -5.77
N PRO A 108 -20.36 -5.57 -6.92
CA PRO A 108 -20.30 -4.66 -8.07
C PRO A 108 -21.67 -4.25 -8.64
N VAL A 109 -22.69 -5.09 -8.46
CA VAL A 109 -24.03 -4.87 -9.04
C VAL A 109 -24.96 -4.17 -8.06
N CYS A 110 -25.22 -4.76 -6.89
CA CYS A 110 -26.25 -4.27 -5.96
C CYS A 110 -25.69 -3.53 -4.73
N ARG A 111 -24.37 -3.43 -4.58
CA ARG A 111 -23.70 -2.81 -3.43
C ARG A 111 -24.00 -3.47 -2.08
N PHE A 112 -24.43 -4.73 -2.07
CA PHE A 112 -24.47 -5.54 -0.84
C PHE A 112 -23.12 -5.46 -0.13
N GLN A 113 -23.13 -5.13 1.17
CA GLN A 113 -21.94 -4.80 1.94
C GLN A 113 -21.43 -6.04 2.70
N PHE A 114 -20.20 -6.45 2.40
CA PHE A 114 -19.47 -7.47 3.15
C PHE A 114 -18.81 -6.86 4.40
N PRO A 115 -18.53 -7.69 5.43
CA PRO A 115 -17.61 -7.32 6.50
C PRO A 115 -16.29 -6.80 5.91
N LYS A 116 -15.76 -5.72 6.48
CA LYS A 116 -14.51 -5.10 6.05
C LYS A 116 -13.34 -5.73 6.78
N ALA A 117 -12.21 -5.91 6.11
CA ALA A 117 -10.96 -6.37 6.72
C ALA A 117 -10.50 -5.47 7.88
N PHE A 118 -10.91 -4.20 7.87
CA PHE A 118 -10.59 -3.24 8.92
C PHE A 118 -11.71 -2.23 9.15
N THR A 119 -11.93 -1.87 10.42
CA THR A 119 -12.94 -0.89 10.86
C THR A 119 -12.43 -0.08 12.05
N GLY A 120 -12.89 1.17 12.15
CA GLY A 120 -12.59 2.07 13.27
C GLY A 120 -11.60 3.17 12.93
N LYS A 121 -11.04 3.79 13.98
CA LYS A 121 -10.03 4.84 13.88
C LYS A 121 -8.63 4.22 13.93
N TYR A 122 -7.71 4.77 13.14
CA TYR A 122 -6.32 4.33 13.09
C TYR A 122 -5.39 5.54 13.21
N ALA A 123 -4.29 5.37 13.92
CA ALA A 123 -3.19 6.32 14.02
C ALA A 123 -1.99 5.81 13.22
N VAL A 124 -1.18 6.72 12.67
CA VAL A 124 0.08 6.35 12.03
C VAL A 124 1.11 6.07 13.12
N GLN A 125 1.52 4.81 13.23
CA GLN A 125 2.54 4.40 14.19
C GLN A 125 3.94 4.55 13.63
N LYS A 126 4.16 4.18 12.35
CA LYS A 126 5.48 4.19 11.73
C LYS A 126 5.43 4.67 10.29
N LEU A 127 6.44 5.41 9.88
CA LEU A 127 6.65 5.83 8.50
C LEU A 127 8.11 5.57 8.13
N LYS A 128 8.33 4.45 7.41
CA LYS A 128 9.64 4.05 6.88
C LYS A 128 9.73 4.51 5.43
N SER A 129 10.65 5.41 5.13
CA SER A 129 10.90 5.91 3.78
C SER A 129 12.24 5.43 3.27
N SER A 130 12.24 4.71 2.15
CA SER A 130 13.45 4.20 1.51
C SER A 130 13.67 4.92 0.19
N MET A 131 14.72 5.74 0.10
CA MET A 131 15.20 6.33 -1.14
C MET A 131 15.72 5.25 -2.08
N VAL A 132 15.15 5.14 -3.27
CA VAL A 132 15.60 4.16 -4.27
C VAL A 132 16.80 4.72 -5.02
N LEU A 133 17.93 4.03 -4.94
CA LEU A 133 19.15 4.39 -5.65
C LEU A 133 19.02 4.11 -7.14
N SER A 134 19.68 4.92 -7.98
CA SER A 134 19.91 4.57 -9.38
C SER A 134 20.94 3.44 -9.49
N GLU A 135 21.00 2.75 -10.63
CA GLU A 135 22.00 1.70 -10.85
C GLU A 135 23.44 2.19 -10.77
N GLU A 136 23.69 3.45 -11.11
CA GLU A 136 25.01 4.08 -11.00
C GLU A 136 25.35 4.38 -9.54
N GLN A 137 24.37 4.86 -8.78
CA GLN A 137 24.52 5.14 -7.35
C GLN A 137 24.75 3.87 -6.55
N ALA A 138 24.03 2.79 -6.85
CA ALA A 138 24.17 1.50 -6.16
C ALA A 138 25.58 0.90 -6.27
N LYS A 139 26.37 1.30 -7.27
CA LYS A 139 27.75 0.85 -7.46
C LYS A 139 28.78 1.67 -6.68
N LEU A 140 28.39 2.84 -6.15
CA LEU A 140 29.29 3.70 -5.39
C LEU A 140 29.56 3.12 -3.99
N PRO A 141 30.74 3.39 -3.41
CA PRO A 141 30.99 3.08 -2.01
C PRO A 141 29.98 3.81 -1.11
N ARG A 142 29.47 3.11 -0.07
CA ARG A 142 28.44 3.67 0.82
C ARG A 142 28.83 5.02 1.44
N ALA A 143 30.11 5.20 1.75
CA ALA A 143 30.64 6.46 2.30
C ALA A 143 30.47 7.67 1.37
N GLU A 144 30.40 7.47 0.06
CA GLU A 144 30.24 8.56 -0.92
C GLU A 144 28.77 8.92 -1.15
N LEU A 145 27.84 7.99 -0.88
CA LEU A 145 26.41 8.17 -1.16
C LEU A 145 25.81 9.37 -0.45
N LEU A 146 26.18 9.62 0.81
CA LEU A 146 25.59 10.68 1.64
C LEU A 146 25.86 12.09 1.10
N SER A 147 27.00 12.27 0.41
CA SER A 147 27.46 13.55 -0.13
C SER A 147 27.15 13.73 -1.61
N LEU A 148 26.48 12.75 -2.22
CA LEU A 148 26.13 12.80 -3.63
C LEU A 148 25.16 13.95 -3.91
N ASP A 149 25.50 14.79 -4.89
CA ASP A 149 24.62 15.85 -5.38
C ASP A 149 23.44 15.22 -6.14
N ILE A 150 22.25 15.44 -5.60
CA ILE A 150 20.97 15.04 -6.19
C ILE A 150 20.08 16.26 -6.43
N GLY A 151 20.66 17.46 -6.46
CA GLY A 151 19.94 18.70 -6.60
C GLY A 151 19.15 18.75 -7.90
N LYS A 152 17.89 19.18 -7.82
CA LYS A 152 16.93 19.22 -8.95
C LYS A 152 16.59 17.85 -9.56
N GLN A 153 17.09 16.75 -9.01
CA GLN A 153 16.75 15.41 -9.48
C GLN A 153 15.40 14.96 -8.89
N VAL A 154 14.76 14.00 -9.57
CA VAL A 154 13.59 13.31 -9.05
C VAL A 154 14.05 12.03 -8.39
N VAL A 155 13.82 11.96 -7.09
CA VAL A 155 14.16 10.82 -6.25
C VAL A 155 12.92 9.95 -6.09
N ARG A 156 13.05 8.65 -6.36
CA ARG A 156 12.00 7.68 -6.06
C ARG A 156 12.13 7.26 -4.60
N ALA A 157 11.01 7.13 -3.91
CA ALA A 157 10.98 6.62 -2.55
C ALA A 157 9.89 5.57 -2.40
N VAL A 158 10.24 4.45 -1.77
CA VAL A 158 9.29 3.45 -1.29
C VAL A 158 8.97 3.78 0.15
N VAL A 159 7.71 4.09 0.43
CA VAL A 159 7.26 4.47 1.78
C VAL A 159 6.31 3.40 2.30
N SER A 160 6.66 2.83 3.45
CA SER A 160 5.82 1.92 4.21
C SER A 160 5.24 2.66 5.41
N VAL A 161 3.91 2.76 5.45
CA VAL A 161 3.16 3.42 6.51
C VAL A 161 2.43 2.36 7.32
N THR A 162 2.79 2.23 8.59
CA THR A 162 2.15 1.30 9.52
C THR A 162 1.13 2.05 10.36
N LEU A 163 -0.11 1.57 10.33
CA LEU A 163 -1.27 2.09 11.04
C LEU A 163 -1.62 1.16 12.19
N VAL A 164 -1.89 1.73 13.36
CA VAL A 164 -2.37 1.01 14.55
C VAL A 164 -3.80 1.42 14.84
N LYS A 165 -4.64 0.45 15.24
CA LYS A 165 -6.01 0.73 15.64
C LYS A 165 -6.00 1.54 16.94
N VAL A 166 -6.78 2.62 16.99
CA VAL A 166 -6.96 3.44 18.18
C VAL A 166 -8.19 2.94 18.91
N ASP A 167 -8.02 2.52 20.16
CA ASP A 167 -9.13 2.09 20.98
C ASP A 167 -10.03 3.30 21.33
N PRO A 168 -11.36 3.14 21.28
CA PRO A 168 -12.30 4.24 21.48
C PRO A 168 -12.23 4.83 22.90
N GLU A 169 -11.69 4.08 23.87
CA GLU A 169 -11.50 4.54 25.26
C GLU A 169 -10.14 5.25 25.48
N GLY A 170 -9.22 5.15 24.51
CA GLY A 170 -7.86 5.70 24.55
C GLY A 170 -7.73 7.10 23.94
N GLU A 171 -8.77 7.93 23.97
CA GLU A 171 -8.78 9.25 23.31
C GLU A 171 -7.71 10.24 23.82
N GLN A 172 -6.97 9.90 24.87
CA GLN A 172 -5.84 10.67 25.43
C GLN A 172 -4.46 10.01 25.24
N GLU A 173 -4.36 8.86 24.56
CA GLU A 173 -3.07 8.24 24.31
C GLU A 173 -2.28 9.04 23.26
N GLU A 174 -1.03 9.41 23.59
CA GLU A 174 -0.10 9.94 22.61
C GLU A 174 0.43 8.79 21.74
N PHE A 175 0.25 8.91 20.42
CA PHE A 175 0.78 7.95 19.46
C PHE A 175 2.00 8.56 18.75
N PRO A 176 3.21 8.47 19.33
CA PRO A 176 4.41 8.96 18.67
C PRO A 176 4.64 8.18 17.37
N CYS A 177 4.81 8.91 16.27
CA CYS A 177 5.10 8.30 14.98
C CYS A 177 6.60 8.08 14.83
N GLU A 178 7.01 6.82 14.66
CA GLU A 178 8.40 6.45 14.38
C GLU A 178 8.74 6.78 12.92
N LEU A 179 9.66 7.73 12.71
CA LEU A 179 10.11 8.14 11.37
C LEU A 179 11.49 7.55 11.10
N SER A 180 11.63 6.82 9.99
CA SER A 180 12.94 6.28 9.57
C SER A 180 13.17 6.52 8.08
N ALA A 181 14.43 6.82 7.74
CA ALA A 181 14.89 7.03 6.38
C ALA A 181 16.02 6.06 6.05
N TRP A 182 15.95 5.48 4.86
CA TRP A 182 16.86 4.43 4.39
C TRP A 182 17.19 4.67 2.92
N MET A 183 18.24 4.02 2.45
CA MET A 183 18.50 3.84 1.02
C MET A 183 18.15 2.39 0.63
N LEU A 184 17.65 2.21 -0.59
CA LEU A 184 17.30 0.92 -1.18
C LEU A 184 18.11 0.74 -2.46
N ASP A 185 18.92 -0.31 -2.50
CA ASP A 185 19.51 -0.80 -3.74
C ASP A 185 18.46 -1.62 -4.51
N PRO A 186 18.03 -1.18 -5.71
CA PRO A 186 17.00 -1.87 -6.46
C PRO A 186 17.46 -3.22 -7.02
N SER A 187 18.77 -3.46 -7.16
CA SER A 187 19.32 -4.67 -7.76
C SER A 187 19.40 -5.83 -6.76
N SER A 188 19.83 -5.54 -5.53
CA SER A 188 19.93 -6.51 -4.45
C SER A 188 18.67 -6.57 -3.58
N GLY A 189 17.86 -5.51 -3.58
CA GLY A 189 16.74 -5.34 -2.64
C GLY A 189 17.18 -4.98 -1.22
N GLU A 190 18.47 -4.76 -0.99
CA GLU A 190 19.02 -4.40 0.31
C GLU A 190 18.61 -2.98 0.71
N THR A 191 18.20 -2.81 1.98
CA THR A 191 18.00 -1.48 2.57
C THR A 191 19.02 -1.22 3.66
N PHE A 192 19.66 -0.05 3.63
CA PHE A 192 20.66 0.36 4.61
C PHE A 192 20.48 1.83 5.02
N SER A 193 21.00 2.20 6.19
CA SER A 193 20.86 3.51 6.81
C SER A 193 22.11 4.36 6.62
N GLU A 194 22.04 5.63 7.05
CA GLU A 194 23.21 6.51 7.07
C GLU A 194 24.33 6.01 8.00
N LEU A 195 23.98 5.24 9.05
CA LEU A 195 24.95 4.68 9.99
C LEU A 195 25.80 3.58 9.34
N ASP A 196 25.25 2.89 8.34
CA ASP A 196 25.94 1.85 7.57
C ASP A 196 26.89 2.44 6.51
N CYS A 197 26.95 3.77 6.42
CA CYS A 197 27.80 4.51 5.47
C CYS A 197 29.05 5.13 6.13
N ILE A 198 29.23 4.95 7.45
CA ILE A 198 30.34 5.51 8.24
C ILE A 198 31.42 4.44 8.47
#